data_AF-A0A2I0DZR3-F1
#
_entry.id   AF-A0A2I0DZR3-F1
#
_cell.length_a   1.000
_cell.length_b   1.000
_cell.length_c   1.000
_cell.angle_alpha   90.00
_cell.angle_beta   90.00
_cell.angle_gamma   90.00
#
_symmetry.space_group_name_H-M   'P 1'
#
loop_
_entity.id
_entity.type
_entity.pdbx_description
1 polymer ?
#
loop_
_entity_poly.entity_id
_entity_poly.type
_entity_poly.pdbx_seq_one_letter_code
_entity_poly.pdbx_strand_id
1 'polypeptide(L)' 'MKNKKWSDREESLRNALKNMRKNVYLNQSQLAQKLDKPQSFVSKYESGERQLRILELERVCIAC' A
#
# COMPACT_ATOMS: atom_id res chain seq x y z
N MET A 1 -1.44 -18.26 14.63
CA MET A 1 -0.14 -17.55 14.73
C MET A 1 0.38 -17.34 13.32
N LYS A 2 0.49 -16.10 12.83
CA LYS A 2 1.11 -15.84 11.51
C LYS A 2 2.59 -16.24 11.59
N ASN A 3 3.10 -16.99 10.63
CA ASN A 3 4.52 -17.35 10.57
C ASN A 3 5.35 -16.06 10.53
N LYS A 4 6.20 -15.84 11.54
CA LYS A 4 7.03 -14.62 11.73
C LYS A 4 7.76 -14.17 10.46
N LYS A 5 8.32 -15.13 9.70
CA LYS A 5 9.01 -14.89 8.42
C LYS A 5 8.14 -14.25 7.32
N TRP A 6 6.82 -14.46 7.38
CA TRP A 6 5.89 -13.86 6.42
C TRP A 6 5.47 -12.45 6.85
N SER A 7 5.30 -12.16 8.15
CA SER A 7 4.95 -10.80 8.60
C SER A 7 6.06 -9.80 8.29
N ASP A 8 7.33 -10.20 8.42
CA ASP A 8 8.46 -9.31 8.15
C ASP A 8 8.54 -8.92 6.66
N ARG A 9 8.24 -9.87 5.77
CA ARG A 9 8.18 -9.63 4.32
C ARG A 9 6.97 -8.79 3.92
N GLU A 10 5.81 -9.04 4.53
CA GLU A 10 4.61 -8.22 4.31
C GLU A 10 4.80 -6.77 4.78
N GLU A 11 5.45 -6.57 5.93
CA GLU A 11 5.80 -5.24 6.42
C GLU A 11 6.81 -4.53 5.51
N SER A 12 7.86 -5.23 5.09
CA SER A 12 8.85 -4.70 4.14
C SER A 12 8.21 -4.25 2.84
N LEU A 13 7.29 -5.05 2.28
CA LEU A 13 6.55 -4.70 1.07
C LEU A 13 5.67 -3.46 1.28
N ARG A 14 4.90 -3.39 2.37
CA ARG A 14 4.06 -2.22 2.69
C ARG A 14 4.90 -0.95 2.83
N ASN A 15 6.05 -1.04 3.49
CA ASN A 15 6.97 0.08 3.64
C ASN A 15 7.55 0.52 2.29
N ALA A 16 7.89 -0.42 1.40
CA ALA A 16 8.35 -0.10 0.04
C ALA A 16 7.28 0.67 -0.75
N LEU A 17 6.01 0.22 -0.73
CA LEU A 17 4.91 0.91 -1.40
C LEU A 17 4.65 2.30 -0.81
N LYS A 18 4.70 2.43 0.51
CA LYS A 18 4.56 3.72 1.21
C LYS A 18 5.67 4.69 0.83
N ASN A 19 6.90 4.21 0.71
CA ASN A 19 8.05 5.02 0.30
C ASN A 19 7.93 5.45 -1.17
N MET A 20 7.53 4.54 -2.06
CA MET A 20 7.27 4.84 -3.47
C MET A 20 6.23 5.97 -3.62
N ARG A 21 5.09 5.90 -2.91
CA ARG A 21 4.09 6.99 -2.87
C ARG A 21 4.70 8.31 -2.42
N LYS A 22 5.53 8.30 -1.37
CA LYS A 22 6.18 9.51 -0.85
C LYS A 22 7.20 10.09 -1.82
N ASN A 23 7.94 9.24 -2.55
CA ASN A 23 8.96 9.68 -3.52
C ASN A 23 8.38 10.43 -4.70
N VAL A 24 7.10 10.17 -5.03
CA VAL A 24 6.34 10.91 -6.04
C VAL A 24 5.47 12.01 -5.43
N TYR A 25 5.73 12.37 -4.17
CA TYR A 25 5.10 13.47 -3.43
C TYR A 25 3.58 13.38 -3.28
N LEU A 26 3.01 12.17 -3.31
CA LEU A 26 1.58 11.97 -3.11
C LEU A 26 1.26 11.76 -1.63
N ASN A 27 0.23 12.44 -1.14
CA ASN A 27 -0.43 12.06 0.13
C ASN A 27 -1.37 10.86 -0.10
N GLN A 28 -1.90 10.28 1.00
CA GLN A 28 -2.75 9.08 0.91
C GLN A 28 -4.06 9.34 0.16
N SER A 29 -4.67 10.52 0.32
CA SER A 29 -5.90 10.90 -0.39
C SER A 29 -5.69 11.04 -1.88
N GLN A 30 -4.56 11.63 -2.31
CA GLN A 30 -4.21 11.79 -3.72
C GLN A 30 -3.96 10.45 -4.41
N LEU A 31 -3.24 9.52 -3.77
CA LEU A 31 -3.09 8.17 -4.32
C LEU A 31 -4.46 7.46 -4.39
N ALA A 32 -5.29 7.58 -3.35
CA ALA A 32 -6.60 6.96 -3.35
C ALA A 32 -7.49 7.49 -4.48
N GLN A 33 -7.44 8.80 -4.75
CA GLN A 33 -8.14 9.42 -5.88
C GLN A 33 -7.66 8.85 -7.23
N LYS A 34 -6.34 8.70 -7.44
CA LYS A 34 -5.79 8.07 -8.65
C LYS A 34 -6.24 6.61 -8.84
N LEU A 35 -6.51 5.90 -7.74
CA LEU A 35 -6.93 4.50 -7.74
C LEU A 35 -8.45 4.31 -7.79
N ASP A 36 -9.22 5.40 -7.77
CA ASP A 36 -10.67 5.39 -7.58
C ASP A 36 -11.08 4.59 -6.33
N LYS A 37 -10.49 4.98 -5.20
CA LYS A 37 -10.68 4.37 -3.88
C LYS A 37 -10.84 5.42 -2.78
N PRO A 38 -11.48 5.09 -1.65
CA PRO A 38 -11.45 5.94 -0.47
C PRO A 38 -10.04 6.02 0.11
N GLN A 39 -9.66 7.13 0.74
CA GLN A 39 -8.35 7.26 1.41
C GLN A 39 -8.08 6.13 2.41
N SER A 40 -9.13 5.59 3.04
CA SER A 40 -9.05 4.44 3.94
C SER A 40 -8.51 3.17 3.29
N PHE A 41 -8.63 3.02 1.97
CA PHE A 41 -7.97 1.94 1.24
C PHE A 41 -6.44 2.04 1.40
N VAL A 42 -5.89 3.24 1.22
CA VAL A 42 -4.45 3.50 1.30
C VAL A 42 -3.95 3.38 2.73
N SER A 43 -4.63 3.99 3.69
CA SER A 43 -4.20 3.90 5.09
C SER A 43 -4.20 2.47 5.62
N LYS A 44 -5.23 1.68 5.30
CA LYS A 44 -5.36 0.29 5.78
C LYS A 44 -4.32 -0.65 5.18
N TYR A 45 -3.95 -0.48 3.91
CA TYR A 45 -2.89 -1.33 3.36
C TYR A 45 -1.51 -0.91 3.87
N GLU A 46 -1.26 0.38 4.08
CA GLU A 46 0.01 0.83 4.64
C GLU A 46 0.15 0.40 6.11
N SER A 47 -0.92 0.46 6.91
CA SER A 47 -0.92 0.00 8.31
C SER A 47 -0.92 -1.52 8.45
N GLY A 48 -1.31 -2.25 7.41
CA GLY A 48 -1.37 -3.72 7.39
C GLY A 48 -2.68 -4.28 7.91
N GLU A 49 -3.66 -3.42 8.20
CA GLU A 49 -5.04 -3.81 8.48
C GLU A 49 -5.71 -4.48 7.28
N ARG A 50 -5.24 -4.19 6.06
CA ARG A 50 -5.74 -4.79 4.82
C ARG A 50 -4.60 -5.28 3.93
N GLN A 51 -4.67 -6.53 3.49
CA GLN A 51 -3.78 -7.05 2.45
C GLN A 51 -4.23 -6.58 1.05
N LEU A 52 -3.28 -6.22 0.20
CA LEU A 52 -3.54 -5.94 -1.21
C LEU A 52 -3.64 -7.26 -1.99
N ARG A 53 -4.62 -7.35 -2.88
CA ARG A 53 -4.61 -8.38 -3.94
C ARG A 53 -3.60 -7.99 -5.02
N ILE A 54 -3.16 -8.96 -5.83
CA ILE A 54 -2.11 -8.74 -6.83
C ILE A 54 -2.42 -7.60 -7.81
N LEU A 55 -3.66 -7.49 -8.29
CA LEU A 55 -4.09 -6.40 -9.19
C LEU A 55 -4.18 -5.04 -8.47
N GLU A 56 -4.43 -5.04 -7.16
CA GLU A 56 -4.43 -3.82 -6.36
C GLU A 56 -2.99 -3.35 -6.11
N LEU A 57 -2.07 -4.28 -5.87
CA LEU A 57 -0.63 -4.02 -5.78
C LEU A 57 -0.10 -3.40 -7.08
N GLU A 58 -0.38 -4.04 -8.22
CA GLU A 58 0.00 -3.54 -9.55
C GLU A 58 -0.51 -2.11 -9.78
N ARG A 59 -1.78 -1.85 -9.50
CA ARG A 59 -2.36 -0.50 -9.65
C ARG A 59 -1.67 0.53 -8.76
N VAL A 60 -1.32 0.18 -7.52
CA VAL A 60 -0.55 1.06 -6.63
C VAL A 60 0.83 1.38 -7.22
N CYS A 61 1.51 0.37 -7.79
CA CYS A 61 2.80 0.56 -8.47
C CYS A 61 2.72 1.45 -9.71
N ILE A 62 1.65 1.38 -10.49
CA ILE A 62 1.46 2.21 -11.68
C ILE A 62 1.06 3.65 -11.30
N ALA A 63 0.30 3.82 -10.21
CA ALA A 63 -0.25 5.12 -9.82
C ALA A 63 0.72 6.03 -9.08
N CYS A 64 1.73 5.45 -8.42
CA CYS A 64 2.82 6.17 -7.79
C CYS A 64 3.87 6.51 -8.84
#